data_AF-A0A917NLM7-F1
#
_entry.id   AF-A0A917NLM7-F1
#
_cell.length_a   1.000
_cell.length_b   1.000
_cell.length_c   1.000
_cell.angle_alpha   90.00
_cell.angle_beta   90.00
_cell.angle_gamma   90.00
#
_symmetry.space_group_name_H-M   'P 1'
#
loop_
_entity.id
_entity.type
_entity.pdbx_description
1 polymer ?
#
loop_
_entity_poly.entity_id
_entity_poly.type
_entity_poly.pdbx_seq_one_letter_code
_entity_poly.pdbx_strand_id
1 'polypeptide(L)'
;MRIRRLQIVPLTTALALLSPTAAAAGQVKHILVVDGGKKLAYKRYFHGTVGAFLRENHIRVRSEDRVLPHPTASVHDGMSIVIEHPKHVRVIDGGRPAEVRTFARTVGDLFRQLHLRLHPLDQVNTSPAARVTDGMTIQIHRIQRTEYRRTEAVPYRVRERPTDQLYVGERAVVQAGQAGEMSIRVITVTRDGTVIGRTVIRRVVRQPVDEIVAVGTRQRPAPKPWHAPPALHLTARQGGSAPTLRAFTAVVTAYVAGGRTSTGVVAQPGVVAVDPSVIPYGTKLYVPGYGLAVAADTGGSIVGNRLDVCMPSTSDALAWGVRTLTVYIVGAASA
;
A
#
# COMPACT_ATOMS: atom_id res chain seq x y z
N MET A 1 0.11 -132.65 55.75
CA MET A 1 1.33 -133.45 55.49
C MET A 1 2.42 -132.50 54.98
N ARG A 2 3.61 -132.55 55.60
CA ARG A 2 4.84 -131.76 55.37
C ARG A 2 4.91 -130.30 55.88
N ILE A 3 5.37 -130.28 57.14
CA ILE A 3 6.18 -129.35 57.95
C ILE A 3 7.25 -128.54 57.16
N ARG A 4 7.50 -127.29 57.63
CA ARG A 4 8.79 -126.56 57.86
C ARG A 4 8.71 -125.13 57.31
N ARG A 5 9.26 -124.08 57.95
CA ARG A 5 9.84 -123.82 59.27
C ARG A 5 9.85 -122.28 59.43
N LEU A 6 9.74 -121.87 60.68
CA LEU A 6 9.89 -120.54 61.27
C LEU A 6 11.17 -119.80 60.84
N GLN A 7 11.08 -118.51 60.53
CA GLN A 7 12.04 -117.49 61.01
C GLN A 7 11.30 -116.17 61.28
N ILE A 8 11.40 -115.74 62.53
CA ILE A 8 10.92 -114.47 63.08
C ILE A 8 12.07 -113.47 62.96
N VAL A 9 11.81 -112.26 62.44
CA VAL A 9 12.70 -111.09 62.52
C VAL A 9 11.82 -109.89 62.92
N PRO A 10 12.25 -109.04 63.88
CA PRO A 10 11.34 -108.24 64.67
C PRO A 10 10.86 -106.95 64.00
N LEU A 11 9.72 -106.52 64.54
CA LEU A 11 9.00 -105.27 64.37
C LEU A 11 9.91 -104.03 64.50
N THR A 12 10.02 -103.22 63.44
CA THR A 12 10.30 -101.78 63.55
C THR A 12 9.24 -101.00 62.78
N THR A 13 8.37 -100.36 63.55
CA THR A 13 7.40 -99.37 63.10
C THR A 13 8.12 -98.17 62.49
N ALA A 14 8.02 -98.00 61.17
CA ALA A 14 8.23 -96.72 60.51
C ALA A 14 6.91 -96.30 59.86
N LEU A 15 6.10 -95.56 60.63
CA LEU A 15 4.94 -94.84 60.13
C LEU A 15 5.46 -93.68 59.27
N ALA A 16 5.69 -93.94 57.99
CA ALA A 16 5.95 -92.88 57.02
C ALA A 16 4.65 -92.08 56.83
N LEU A 17 4.59 -90.91 57.46
CA LEU A 17 3.66 -89.86 57.12
C LEU A 17 3.89 -89.50 55.64
N LEU A 18 3.15 -90.14 54.73
CA LEU A 18 2.87 -89.54 53.43
C LEU A 18 2.06 -88.28 53.71
N SER A 19 2.74 -87.15 53.86
CA SER A 19 2.11 -85.87 53.60
C SER A 19 1.61 -85.93 52.16
N PRO A 20 0.31 -85.80 51.87
CA PRO A 20 -0.09 -85.48 50.52
C PRO A 20 0.44 -84.08 50.28
N THR A 21 1.58 -83.98 49.60
CA THR A 21 1.90 -82.76 48.86
C THR A 21 0.79 -82.65 47.82
N ALA A 22 -0.28 -81.95 48.18
CA ALA A 22 -1.21 -81.43 47.21
C ALA A 22 -0.37 -80.54 46.30
N ALA A 23 0.10 -81.11 45.19
CA ALA A 23 0.47 -80.32 44.04
C ALA A 23 -0.78 -79.48 43.77
N ALA A 24 -0.74 -78.21 44.13
CA ALA A 24 -1.67 -77.24 43.61
C ALA A 24 -1.46 -77.30 42.09
N ALA A 25 -2.22 -78.15 41.42
CA ALA A 25 -2.29 -78.18 39.98
C ALA A 25 -2.80 -76.80 39.62
N GLY A 26 -1.89 -75.89 39.28
CA GLY A 26 -2.26 -74.59 38.74
C GLY A 26 -3.23 -74.82 37.59
N GLN A 27 -4.07 -73.86 37.24
CA GLN A 27 -4.90 -74.02 36.05
C GLN A 27 -4.02 -73.78 34.80
N VAL A 28 -4.14 -74.64 33.78
CA VAL A 28 -3.52 -74.35 32.47
C VAL A 28 -4.20 -73.11 31.90
N LYS A 29 -3.41 -72.11 31.50
CA LYS A 29 -3.89 -70.87 30.89
C LYS A 29 -3.60 -70.86 29.40
N HIS A 30 -4.58 -70.44 28.61
CA HIS A 30 -4.49 -70.13 27.19
C HIS A 30 -4.28 -68.63 27.04
N ILE A 31 -3.14 -68.24 26.48
CA ILE A 31 -2.75 -66.84 26.36
C ILE A 31 -2.42 -66.56 24.91
N LEU A 32 -3.03 -65.52 24.35
CA LEU A 32 -2.74 -65.03 23.00
C LEU A 32 -1.87 -63.79 23.11
N VAL A 33 -0.64 -63.85 22.62
CA VAL A 33 0.19 -62.65 22.43
C VAL A 33 0.03 -62.16 21.00
N VAL A 34 -0.29 -60.88 20.81
CA VAL A 34 -0.36 -60.21 19.51
C VAL A 34 0.74 -59.16 19.45
N ASP A 35 1.82 -59.46 18.74
CA ASP A 35 3.01 -58.62 18.64
C ASP A 35 3.15 -58.04 17.23
N GLY A 36 2.89 -56.73 17.06
CA GLY A 36 2.92 -56.11 15.74
C GLY A 36 1.95 -56.75 14.72
N GLY A 37 0.88 -57.39 15.19
CA GLY A 37 -0.07 -58.16 14.37
C GLY A 37 0.23 -59.65 14.24
N LYS A 38 1.43 -60.11 14.64
CA LYS A 38 1.78 -61.53 14.73
C LYS A 38 1.12 -62.16 15.95
N LYS A 39 0.39 -63.25 15.75
CA LYS A 39 -0.32 -63.98 16.81
C LYS A 39 0.51 -65.17 17.29
N LEU A 40 0.76 -65.25 18.59
CA LEU A 40 1.46 -66.35 19.25
C LEU A 40 0.58 -66.90 20.37
N ALA A 41 0.24 -68.19 20.31
CA ALA A 41 -0.60 -68.84 21.31
C ALA A 41 0.27 -69.64 22.28
N TYR A 42 0.01 -69.47 23.58
CA TYR A 42 0.68 -70.17 24.66
C TYR A 42 -0.35 -70.95 25.47
N LYS A 43 0.01 -72.18 25.86
CA LYS A 43 -0.79 -73.04 26.73
C LYS A 43 0.09 -73.58 27.85
N ARG A 44 -0.02 -73.01 29.06
CA ARG A 44 0.83 -73.41 30.19
C ARG A 44 0.29 -73.01 31.55
N TYR A 45 0.82 -73.64 32.60
CA TYR A 45 0.70 -73.15 33.98
C TYR A 45 1.53 -71.87 34.13
N PHE A 46 0.91 -70.81 34.63
CA PHE A 46 1.58 -69.54 34.89
C PHE A 46 0.86 -68.76 36.00
N HIS A 47 1.62 -68.27 36.97
CA HIS A 47 1.15 -67.36 38.03
C HIS A 47 2.04 -66.12 38.01
N GLY A 48 1.45 -64.94 37.86
CA GLY A 48 2.22 -63.70 37.78
C GLY A 48 1.54 -62.65 36.91
N THR A 49 2.32 -61.64 36.52
CA THR A 49 1.85 -60.49 35.74
C THR A 49 2.15 -60.64 34.25
N VAL A 50 1.52 -59.81 33.42
CA VAL A 50 1.79 -59.71 31.97
C VAL A 50 3.27 -59.49 31.70
N GLY A 51 3.93 -58.59 32.43
CA GLY A 51 5.35 -58.30 32.25
C GLY A 51 6.26 -59.48 32.62
N ALA A 52 5.92 -60.23 33.67
CA ALA A 52 6.63 -61.46 34.01
C ALA A 52 6.44 -62.53 32.93
N PHE A 53 5.20 -62.67 32.41
CA PHE A 53 4.89 -63.60 31.33
C PHE A 53 5.70 -63.29 30.06
N LEU A 54 5.76 -62.03 29.63
CA LEU A 54 6.51 -61.63 28.44
C LEU A 54 8.01 -61.92 28.60
N ARG A 55 8.60 -61.60 29.76
CA ARG A 55 10.02 -61.85 30.05
C ARG A 55 10.36 -63.34 30.05
N GLU A 56 9.54 -64.16 30.70
CA GLU A 56 9.79 -65.61 30.82
C GLU A 56 9.65 -66.33 29.47
N ASN A 57 8.81 -65.83 28.56
CA ASN A 57 8.68 -66.35 27.20
C ASN A 57 9.65 -65.68 26.21
N HIS A 58 10.64 -64.93 26.71
CA HIS A 58 11.65 -64.22 25.91
C HIS A 58 11.07 -63.27 24.85
N ILE A 59 9.87 -62.73 25.11
CA ILE A 59 9.23 -61.74 24.26
C ILE A 59 9.82 -60.38 24.61
N ARG A 60 10.57 -59.80 23.67
CA ARG A 60 11.22 -58.51 23.84
C ARG A 60 10.22 -57.39 23.63
N VAL A 61 10.05 -56.54 24.65
CA VAL A 61 9.25 -55.32 24.60
C VAL A 61 10.21 -54.13 24.65
N ARG A 62 10.09 -53.19 23.72
CA ARG A 62 10.89 -51.95 23.72
C ARG A 62 10.30 -50.95 24.72
N SER A 63 11.12 -50.01 25.18
CA SER A 63 10.68 -48.93 26.07
C SER A 63 9.55 -48.09 25.49
N GLU A 64 9.47 -47.98 24.16
CA GLU A 64 8.44 -47.20 23.47
C GLU A 64 7.20 -48.02 23.10
N ASP A 65 7.18 -49.33 23.34
CA ASP A 65 6.04 -50.18 23.02
C ASP A 65 4.92 -50.01 24.05
N ARG A 66 3.67 -50.19 23.59
CA ARG A 66 2.50 -50.23 24.46
C ARG A 66 2.03 -51.66 24.64
N VAL A 67 2.03 -52.13 25.88
CA VAL A 67 1.52 -53.47 26.24
C VAL A 67 0.13 -53.35 26.86
N LEU A 68 -0.82 -54.11 26.33
CA LEU A 68 -2.21 -54.16 26.78
C LEU A 68 -2.62 -55.62 27.05
N PRO A 69 -3.08 -56.00 28.26
CA PRO A 69 -3.17 -55.19 29.47
C PRO A 69 -1.81 -54.72 30.01
N HIS A 70 -1.83 -53.77 30.96
CA HIS A 70 -0.61 -53.20 31.54
C HIS A 70 0.33 -54.29 32.07
N PRO A 71 1.68 -54.13 32.00
CA PRO A 71 2.64 -55.15 32.46
C PRO A 71 2.50 -55.63 33.92
N THR A 72 1.77 -54.90 34.77
CA THR A 72 1.50 -55.30 36.16
C THR A 72 0.20 -56.09 36.34
N ALA A 73 -0.65 -56.18 35.30
CA ALA A 73 -1.91 -56.92 35.37
C ALA A 73 -1.67 -58.42 35.55
N SER A 74 -2.45 -59.07 36.40
CA SER A 74 -2.38 -60.51 36.63
C SER A 74 -2.86 -61.31 35.42
N VAL A 75 -2.09 -62.30 34.99
CA VAL A 75 -2.43 -63.15 33.84
C VAL A 75 -3.50 -64.17 34.25
N HIS A 76 -4.56 -64.31 33.44
CA HIS A 76 -5.63 -65.29 33.60
C HIS A 76 -5.84 -66.12 32.32
N ASP A 77 -6.61 -67.20 32.41
CA ASP A 77 -6.97 -68.03 31.26
C ASP A 77 -7.76 -67.22 30.23
N GLY A 78 -7.52 -67.48 28.94
CA GLY A 78 -8.12 -66.73 27.82
C GLY A 78 -7.58 -65.32 27.58
N MET A 79 -6.54 -64.87 28.30
CA MET A 79 -6.03 -63.50 28.17
C MET A 79 -5.39 -63.23 26.80
N SER A 80 -5.72 -62.09 26.19
CA SER A 80 -5.01 -61.55 25.02
C SER A 80 -4.08 -60.41 25.45
N ILE A 81 -2.78 -60.59 25.24
CA ILE A 81 -1.75 -59.58 25.46
C ILE A 81 -1.38 -58.98 24.10
N VAL A 82 -1.62 -57.69 23.90
CA VAL A 82 -1.29 -56.96 22.68
C VAL A 82 -0.06 -56.10 22.93
N ILE A 83 0.97 -56.25 22.11
CA ILE A 83 2.14 -55.39 22.06
C ILE A 83 2.00 -54.55 20.79
N GLU A 84 1.75 -53.26 20.99
CA GLU A 84 1.71 -52.28 19.91
C GLU A 84 3.07 -51.58 19.82
N HIS A 85 3.66 -51.59 18.63
CA HIS A 85 4.84 -50.80 18.33
C HIS A 85 4.43 -49.41 17.79
N PRO A 86 5.10 -48.33 18.20
CA PRO A 86 4.84 -47.02 17.63
C PRO A 86 5.30 -47.00 16.17
N LYS A 87 4.49 -46.37 15.33
CA LYS A 87 4.81 -46.14 13.91
C LYS A 87 5.61 -44.86 13.75
N HIS A 88 6.64 -44.91 12.92
CA HIS A 88 7.44 -43.76 12.51
C HIS A 88 6.82 -43.17 11.26
N VAL A 89 6.43 -41.91 11.34
CA VAL A 89 5.72 -41.21 10.27
C VAL A 89 6.39 -39.88 10.05
N ARG A 90 6.64 -39.54 8.79
CA ARG A 90 7.15 -38.22 8.40
C ARG A 90 5.99 -37.33 8.01
N VAL A 91 5.79 -36.23 8.73
CA VAL A 91 4.77 -35.22 8.41
C VAL A 91 5.46 -33.99 7.85
N ILE A 92 5.10 -33.57 6.63
CA ILE A 92 5.60 -32.37 5.97
C ILE A 92 4.47 -31.36 5.95
N ASP A 93 4.54 -30.34 6.78
CA ASP A 93 3.52 -29.29 6.88
C ASP A 93 4.02 -27.97 6.31
N GLY A 94 3.46 -27.52 5.19
CA GLY A 94 3.87 -26.25 4.58
C GLY A 94 5.36 -26.25 4.18
N GLY A 95 5.89 -27.41 3.77
CA GLY A 95 7.31 -27.62 3.48
C GLY A 95 8.19 -27.90 4.70
N ARG A 96 7.65 -27.92 5.93
CA ARG A 96 8.42 -28.18 7.16
C ARG A 96 8.30 -29.65 7.58
N PRO A 97 9.37 -30.45 7.51
CA PRO A 97 9.31 -31.85 7.90
C PRO A 97 9.41 -32.03 9.42
N ALA A 98 8.68 -33.02 9.94
CA ALA A 98 8.75 -33.50 11.31
C ALA A 98 8.62 -35.03 11.33
N GLU A 99 9.50 -35.68 12.11
CA GLU A 99 9.42 -37.11 12.38
C GLU A 99 8.55 -37.34 13.62
N VAL A 100 7.56 -38.23 13.49
CA VAL A 100 6.56 -38.48 14.53
C VAL A 100 6.47 -39.96 14.83
N ARG A 101 6.55 -40.29 16.12
CA ARG A 101 6.27 -41.64 16.63
C ARG A 101 4.84 -41.67 17.16
N THR A 102 4.01 -42.60 16.68
CA THR A 102 2.57 -42.57 16.97
C THR A 102 1.91 -43.96 17.01
N PHE A 103 0.89 -44.08 17.86
CA PHE A 103 -0.05 -45.21 17.88
C PHE A 103 -1.36 -44.92 17.13
N ALA A 104 -1.47 -43.75 16.49
CA ALA A 104 -2.64 -43.33 15.75
C ALA A 104 -3.05 -44.39 14.72
N ARG A 105 -4.34 -44.72 14.66
CA ARG A 105 -4.84 -45.72 13.71
C ARG A 105 -5.01 -45.09 12.32
N THR A 106 -5.50 -43.86 12.28
CA THR A 106 -5.76 -43.11 11.05
C THR A 106 -4.97 -41.80 10.97
N VAL A 107 -4.84 -41.25 9.77
CA VAL A 107 -4.21 -39.93 9.54
C VAL A 107 -4.94 -38.84 10.32
N GLY A 108 -6.27 -38.90 10.42
CA GLY A 108 -7.07 -37.98 11.21
C GLY A 108 -6.81 -38.07 12.71
N ASP A 109 -6.58 -39.27 13.26
CA ASP A 109 -6.14 -39.45 14.65
C ASP A 109 -4.77 -38.82 14.87
N LEU A 110 -3.85 -39.01 13.92
CA LEU A 110 -2.51 -38.42 13.98
C LEU A 110 -2.58 -36.89 13.96
N PHE A 111 -3.39 -36.30 13.08
CA PHE A 111 -3.58 -34.84 13.05
C PHE A 111 -4.16 -34.32 14.36
N ARG A 112 -5.13 -35.02 14.97
CA ARG A 112 -5.62 -34.66 16.31
C ARG A 112 -4.52 -34.73 17.37
N GLN A 113 -3.72 -35.80 17.38
CA GLN A 113 -2.59 -35.96 18.30
C GLN A 113 -1.58 -34.81 18.16
N LEU A 114 -1.32 -34.36 16.93
CA LEU A 114 -0.37 -33.27 16.63
C LEU A 114 -0.99 -31.87 16.70
N HIS A 115 -2.27 -31.76 17.06
CA HIS A 115 -3.05 -30.52 17.00
C HIS A 115 -3.02 -29.82 15.62
N LEU A 116 -2.86 -30.59 14.55
CA LEU A 116 -2.87 -30.11 13.17
C LEU A 116 -4.31 -29.95 12.69
N ARG A 117 -4.65 -28.74 12.24
CA ARG A 117 -5.94 -28.41 11.62
C ARG A 117 -5.73 -28.06 10.15
N LEU A 118 -6.53 -28.65 9.27
CA LEU A 118 -6.53 -28.32 7.85
C LEU A 118 -7.50 -27.15 7.61
N HIS A 119 -7.07 -26.19 6.81
CA HIS A 119 -7.94 -25.15 6.27
C HIS A 119 -8.63 -25.62 4.99
N PRO A 120 -9.74 -24.99 4.56
CA PRO A 120 -10.54 -25.47 3.43
C PRO A 120 -9.80 -25.59 2.10
N LEU A 121 -8.72 -24.83 1.90
CA LEU A 121 -7.92 -24.86 0.68
C LEU A 121 -6.70 -25.79 0.79
N ASP A 122 -6.35 -26.25 1.99
CA ASP A 122 -5.17 -27.10 2.17
C ASP A 122 -5.36 -28.43 1.45
N GLN A 123 -4.27 -28.95 0.91
CA GLN A 123 -4.26 -30.23 0.20
C GLN A 123 -3.39 -31.21 0.96
N VAL A 124 -3.89 -32.43 1.17
CA VAL A 124 -3.13 -33.52 1.79
C VAL A 124 -2.99 -34.64 0.78
N ASN A 125 -1.81 -35.24 0.70
CA ASN A 125 -1.54 -36.37 -0.21
C ASN A 125 -2.29 -37.67 0.15
N THR A 126 -3.01 -37.68 1.27
CA THR A 126 -3.73 -38.85 1.78
C THR A 126 -5.02 -38.43 2.50
N SER A 127 -5.97 -39.34 2.57
CA SER A 127 -7.24 -39.11 3.25
C SER A 127 -7.08 -39.14 4.78
N PRO A 128 -7.78 -38.29 5.55
CA PRO A 128 -7.85 -38.40 7.01
C PRO A 128 -8.32 -39.77 7.51
N ALA A 129 -9.08 -40.53 6.71
CA ALA A 129 -9.52 -41.88 7.07
C ALA A 129 -8.47 -42.97 6.77
N ALA A 130 -7.40 -42.65 6.03
CA ALA A 130 -6.37 -43.62 5.68
C ALA A 130 -5.66 -44.16 6.94
N ARG A 131 -5.32 -45.46 6.93
CA ARG A 131 -4.58 -46.09 8.03
C ARG A 131 -3.14 -45.60 8.04
N VAL A 132 -2.62 -45.30 9.22
CA VAL A 132 -1.21 -44.95 9.39
C VAL A 132 -0.37 -46.24 9.41
N THR A 133 0.67 -46.29 8.60
CA THR A 133 1.67 -47.37 8.55
C THR A 133 3.06 -46.85 8.95
N ASP A 134 3.95 -47.76 9.33
CA ASP A 134 5.35 -47.42 9.61
C ASP A 134 6.05 -46.94 8.33
N GLY A 135 6.90 -45.92 8.43
CA GLY A 135 7.56 -45.25 7.30
C GLY A 135 6.66 -44.35 6.44
N MET A 136 5.39 -44.16 6.81
CA MET A 136 4.46 -43.36 6.02
C MET A 136 4.92 -41.89 5.94
N THR A 137 4.83 -41.29 4.75
CA THR A 137 5.03 -39.84 4.56
C THR A 137 3.71 -39.16 4.26
N ILE A 138 3.36 -38.16 5.07
CA ILE A 138 2.15 -37.35 4.94
C ILE A 138 2.58 -35.94 4.59
N GLN A 139 2.08 -35.42 3.48
CA GLN A 139 2.41 -34.08 2.99
C GLN A 139 1.14 -33.22 2.98
N ILE A 140 1.23 -32.07 3.65
CA ILE A 140 0.21 -31.05 3.74
C ILE A 140 0.72 -29.82 3.00
N HIS A 141 0.09 -29.50 1.88
CA HIS A 141 0.29 -28.26 1.16
C HIS A 141 -0.63 -27.19 1.73
N ARG A 142 -0.06 -26.14 2.31
CA ARG A 142 -0.80 -25.01 2.88
C ARG A 142 -1.15 -24.02 1.78
N ILE A 143 -2.44 -23.89 1.47
CA ILE A 143 -2.91 -23.00 0.41
C ILE A 143 -3.64 -21.82 1.03
N GLN A 144 -3.17 -20.61 0.71
CA GLN A 144 -3.79 -19.38 1.17
C GLN A 144 -4.21 -18.53 -0.02
N ARG A 145 -5.39 -17.92 0.08
CA ARG A 145 -5.89 -16.92 -0.86
C ARG A 145 -6.08 -15.61 -0.11
N THR A 146 -5.27 -14.61 -0.45
CA THR A 146 -5.36 -13.27 0.13
C THR A 146 -5.92 -12.29 -0.90
N GLU A 147 -6.67 -11.32 -0.41
CA GLU A 147 -7.21 -10.23 -1.22
C GLU A 147 -6.80 -8.89 -0.62
N TYR A 148 -6.29 -8.01 -1.47
CA TYR A 148 -5.97 -6.64 -1.13
C TYR A 148 -6.65 -5.69 -2.11
N ARG A 149 -7.28 -4.63 -1.58
CA ARG A 149 -7.92 -3.58 -2.38
C ARG A 149 -7.25 -2.24 -2.11
N ARG A 150 -6.95 -1.50 -3.17
CA ARG A 150 -6.53 -0.09 -3.10
C ARG A 150 -7.21 0.74 -4.17
N THR A 151 -7.18 2.05 -4.01
CA THR A 151 -7.65 3.02 -5.00
C THR A 151 -6.50 3.83 -5.56
N GLU A 152 -6.60 4.21 -6.83
CA GLU A 152 -5.67 5.10 -7.52
C GLU A 152 -6.48 6.20 -8.23
N ALA A 153 -5.96 7.43 -8.24
CA ALA A 153 -6.59 8.53 -8.95
C ALA A 153 -6.45 8.34 -10.48
N VAL A 154 -7.53 8.60 -11.22
CA VAL A 154 -7.49 8.66 -12.68
C VAL A 154 -7.37 10.14 -13.07
N PRO A 155 -6.29 10.56 -13.74
CA PRO A 155 -6.10 11.96 -14.10
C PRO A 155 -7.19 12.43 -15.06
N TYR A 156 -7.55 13.69 -14.97
CA TYR A 156 -8.41 14.37 -15.92
C TYR A 156 -7.57 15.06 -17.01
N ARG A 157 -8.19 15.40 -18.14
CA ARG A 157 -7.55 16.17 -19.20
C ARG A 157 -7.94 17.64 -19.10
N VAL A 158 -7.06 18.53 -19.55
CA VAL A 158 -7.40 19.95 -19.76
C VAL A 158 -7.79 20.13 -21.22
N ARG A 159 -8.97 20.70 -21.46
CA ARG A 159 -9.48 21.02 -22.80
C ARG A 159 -9.66 22.52 -22.94
N GLU A 160 -9.14 23.07 -24.02
CA GLU A 160 -9.36 24.47 -24.35
C GLU A 160 -10.65 24.65 -25.15
N ARG A 161 -11.38 25.72 -24.85
CA ARG A 161 -12.60 26.11 -25.56
C ARG A 161 -12.49 27.57 -26.02
N PRO A 162 -12.36 27.85 -27.33
CA PRO A 162 -12.31 29.21 -27.84
C PRO A 162 -13.57 30.00 -27.49
N THR A 163 -13.43 31.28 -27.13
CA THR A 163 -14.56 32.19 -26.88
C THR A 163 -14.21 33.64 -27.23
N ASP A 164 -15.18 34.35 -27.81
CA ASP A 164 -15.12 35.79 -28.10
C ASP A 164 -15.52 36.67 -26.89
N GLN A 165 -15.88 36.06 -25.76
CA GLN A 165 -16.17 36.79 -24.51
C GLN A 165 -14.89 37.30 -23.83
N LEU A 166 -13.74 36.70 -24.16
CA LEU A 166 -12.43 37.04 -23.61
C LEU A 166 -11.53 37.59 -24.72
N TYR A 167 -10.65 38.51 -24.36
CA TYR A 167 -9.66 39.02 -25.28
C TYR A 167 -8.55 38.01 -25.55
N VAL A 168 -7.92 38.08 -26.73
CA VAL A 168 -6.72 37.29 -27.04
C VAL A 168 -5.67 37.47 -25.93
N GLY A 169 -5.18 36.34 -25.41
CA GLY A 169 -4.25 36.29 -24.27
C GLY A 169 -4.92 36.07 -22.91
N GLU A 170 -6.24 36.30 -22.78
CA GLU A 170 -7.00 36.01 -21.57
C GLU A 170 -7.46 34.55 -21.55
N ARG A 171 -7.51 33.97 -20.33
CA ARG A 171 -7.93 32.59 -20.08
C ARG A 171 -8.83 32.55 -18.85
N ALA A 172 -9.85 31.70 -18.87
CA ALA A 172 -10.71 31.48 -17.70
C ALA A 172 -11.10 30.01 -17.57
N VAL A 173 -11.03 29.44 -16.36
CA VAL A 173 -11.54 28.08 -16.10
C VAL A 173 -13.06 28.13 -16.08
N VAL A 174 -13.71 27.38 -16.96
CA VAL A 174 -15.18 27.28 -17.05
C VAL A 174 -15.70 26.05 -16.32
N GLN A 175 -14.92 24.98 -16.29
CA GLN A 175 -15.20 23.77 -15.51
C GLN A 175 -13.90 23.31 -14.89
N ALA A 176 -13.85 23.23 -13.56
CA ALA A 176 -12.69 22.67 -12.87
C ALA A 176 -12.60 21.17 -13.14
N GLY A 177 -11.39 20.68 -13.41
CA GLY A 177 -11.15 19.25 -13.56
C GLY A 177 -11.25 18.52 -12.24
N GLN A 178 -11.74 17.28 -12.27
CA GLN A 178 -11.80 16.41 -11.10
C GLN A 178 -11.22 15.04 -11.44
N ALA A 179 -10.30 14.56 -10.61
CA ALA A 179 -9.75 13.23 -10.78
C ALA A 179 -10.82 12.15 -10.58
N GLY A 180 -10.82 11.18 -11.50
CA GLY A 180 -11.57 9.95 -11.35
C GLY A 180 -10.93 9.04 -10.29
N GLU A 181 -11.54 7.88 -10.09
CA GLU A 181 -11.08 6.91 -9.11
C GLU A 181 -11.10 5.50 -9.72
N MET A 182 -10.00 4.78 -9.58
CA MET A 182 -9.82 3.41 -10.04
C MET A 182 -9.65 2.48 -8.83
N SER A 183 -10.52 1.49 -8.71
CA SER A 183 -10.36 0.39 -7.76
C SER A 183 -9.45 -0.67 -8.34
N ILE A 184 -8.44 -1.06 -7.57
CA ILE A 184 -7.51 -2.15 -7.87
C ILE A 184 -7.71 -3.24 -6.85
N ARG A 185 -8.11 -4.42 -7.32
CA ARG A 185 -8.25 -5.63 -6.50
C ARG A 185 -7.13 -6.60 -6.87
N VAL A 186 -6.30 -6.97 -5.90
CA VAL A 186 -5.20 -7.92 -6.06
C VAL A 186 -5.54 -9.19 -5.28
N ILE A 187 -5.66 -10.30 -5.99
CA ILE A 187 -5.87 -11.63 -5.40
C ILE A 187 -4.55 -12.39 -5.54
N THR A 188 -3.98 -12.85 -4.42
CA THR A 188 -2.75 -13.65 -4.40
C THR A 188 -3.08 -15.03 -3.85
N VAL A 189 -2.63 -16.07 -4.54
CA VAL A 189 -2.70 -17.46 -4.09
C VAL A 189 -1.30 -17.95 -3.79
N THR A 190 -1.08 -18.46 -2.59
CA THR A 190 0.19 -19.06 -2.18
C THR A 190 0.01 -20.54 -1.88
N ARG A 191 1.05 -21.34 -2.14
CA ARG A 191 1.22 -22.72 -1.70
C ARG A 191 2.53 -22.82 -0.95
N ASP A 192 2.48 -23.28 0.30
CA ASP A 192 3.66 -23.46 1.17
C ASP A 192 4.50 -22.17 1.27
N GLY A 193 3.83 -21.01 1.35
CA GLY A 193 4.45 -19.69 1.39
C GLY A 193 4.90 -19.14 0.03
N THR A 194 4.90 -19.95 -1.04
CA THR A 194 5.30 -19.52 -2.39
C THR A 194 4.09 -19.05 -3.20
N VAL A 195 4.19 -17.90 -3.87
CA VAL A 195 3.12 -17.39 -4.74
C VAL A 195 2.98 -18.28 -5.98
N ILE A 196 1.81 -18.89 -6.16
CA ILE A 196 1.46 -19.72 -7.32
C ILE A 196 0.48 -19.04 -8.28
N GLY A 197 -0.13 -17.93 -7.85
CA GLY A 197 -1.05 -17.17 -8.68
C GLY A 197 -1.23 -15.75 -8.18
N ARG A 198 -1.33 -14.80 -9.11
CA ARG A 198 -1.63 -13.40 -8.82
C ARG A 198 -2.57 -12.86 -9.89
N THR A 199 -3.72 -12.34 -9.46
CA THR A 199 -4.72 -11.71 -10.34
C THR A 199 -4.92 -10.26 -9.94
N VAL A 200 -4.76 -9.35 -10.89
CA VAL A 200 -4.97 -7.90 -10.68
C VAL A 200 -6.17 -7.46 -11.52
N ILE A 201 -7.22 -6.99 -10.86
CA ILE A 201 -8.44 -6.51 -11.49
C ILE A 201 -8.51 -5.00 -11.28
N ARG A 202 -8.54 -4.25 -12.39
CA ARG A 202 -8.67 -2.79 -12.40
C ARG A 202 -10.07 -2.41 -12.87
N ARG A 203 -10.72 -1.51 -12.14
CA ARG A 203 -12.04 -0.97 -12.53
C ARG A 203 -12.09 0.51 -12.19
N VAL A 204 -12.41 1.34 -13.18
CA VAL A 204 -12.78 2.75 -12.93
C VAL A 204 -14.12 2.76 -12.20
N VAL A 205 -14.13 3.26 -10.97
CA VAL A 205 -15.34 3.38 -10.13
C VAL A 205 -15.91 4.79 -10.17
N ARG A 206 -15.10 5.79 -10.52
CA ARG A 206 -15.55 7.16 -10.82
C ARG A 206 -14.79 7.70 -12.03
N GLN A 207 -15.51 8.21 -13.04
CA GLN A 207 -14.89 8.81 -14.22
C GLN A 207 -14.26 10.16 -13.86
N PRO A 208 -13.10 10.52 -14.44
CA PRO A 208 -12.58 11.88 -14.32
C PRO A 208 -13.49 12.87 -15.03
N VAL A 209 -13.51 14.10 -14.54
CA VAL A 209 -14.16 15.23 -15.18
C VAL A 209 -13.07 16.12 -15.75
N ASP A 210 -13.07 16.31 -17.07
CA ASP A 210 -12.08 17.16 -17.74
C ASP A 210 -12.20 18.62 -17.28
N GLU A 211 -11.06 19.29 -17.15
CA GLU A 211 -11.00 20.74 -16.94
C GLU A 211 -11.26 21.44 -18.27
N ILE A 212 -12.12 22.44 -18.28
CA ILE A 212 -12.41 23.24 -19.47
C ILE A 212 -11.89 24.65 -19.24
N VAL A 213 -10.93 25.08 -20.05
CA VAL A 213 -10.36 26.43 -20.03
C VAL A 213 -10.84 27.18 -21.25
N ALA A 214 -11.60 28.25 -21.05
CA ALA A 214 -11.93 29.19 -22.09
C ALA A 214 -10.69 29.99 -22.51
N VAL A 215 -10.43 30.08 -23.81
CA VAL A 215 -9.32 30.85 -24.38
C VAL A 215 -9.88 31.98 -25.25
N GLY A 216 -9.45 33.21 -24.99
CA GLY A 216 -9.98 34.39 -25.67
C GLY A 216 -9.59 34.49 -27.13
N THR A 217 -10.57 34.79 -27.98
CA THR A 217 -10.40 35.03 -29.42
C THR A 217 -10.74 36.45 -29.84
N ARG A 218 -11.27 37.28 -28.92
CA ARG A 218 -11.64 38.66 -29.23
C ARG A 218 -10.40 39.53 -29.34
N GLN A 219 -10.23 40.20 -30.47
CA GLN A 219 -9.16 41.20 -30.61
C GLN A 219 -9.48 42.43 -29.76
N ARG A 220 -8.47 42.99 -29.09
CA ARG A 220 -8.64 44.29 -28.41
C ARG A 220 -8.84 45.38 -29.48
N PRO A 221 -9.71 46.36 -29.25
CA PRO A 221 -9.86 47.47 -30.17
C PRO A 221 -8.50 48.13 -30.42
N ALA A 222 -8.20 48.42 -31.68
CA ALA A 222 -7.04 49.24 -32.00
C ALA A 222 -7.18 50.59 -31.26
N PRO A 223 -6.08 51.17 -30.75
CA PRO A 223 -6.11 52.53 -30.21
C PRO A 223 -6.75 53.45 -31.25
N LYS A 224 -7.68 54.32 -30.84
CA LYS A 224 -8.28 55.28 -31.76
C LYS A 224 -7.16 56.08 -32.43
N PRO A 225 -7.09 56.12 -33.78
CA PRO A 225 -6.20 57.03 -34.47
C PRO A 225 -6.53 58.45 -34.01
N TRP A 226 -5.57 59.11 -33.37
CA TRP A 226 -5.74 60.51 -33.02
C TRP A 226 -5.43 61.37 -34.24
N HIS A 227 -6.42 62.13 -34.69
CA HIS A 227 -6.19 63.29 -35.56
C HIS A 227 -5.88 64.48 -34.65
N ALA A 228 -4.77 65.18 -34.91
CA ALA A 228 -4.47 66.44 -34.23
C ALA A 228 -5.69 67.37 -34.31
N PRO A 229 -6.08 68.08 -33.24
CA PRO A 229 -7.15 69.06 -33.33
C PRO A 229 -6.78 70.12 -34.38
N PRO A 230 -7.73 70.60 -35.21
CA PRO A 230 -7.46 71.65 -36.20
C PRO A 230 -7.01 72.99 -35.59
N ALA A 231 -7.11 73.15 -34.26
CA ALA A 231 -6.81 74.39 -33.55
C ALA A 231 -5.34 74.49 -33.10
N LEU A 232 -4.41 74.34 -34.04
CA LEU A 232 -3.08 74.97 -33.96
C LEU A 232 -2.92 76.01 -35.09
N HIS A 233 -4.01 76.69 -35.46
CA HIS A 233 -3.94 77.98 -36.13
C HIS A 233 -3.96 79.07 -35.06
N LEU A 234 -2.78 79.43 -34.55
CA LEU A 234 -2.59 80.71 -33.88
C LEU A 234 -2.85 81.80 -34.91
N THR A 235 -4.05 82.39 -34.87
CA THR A 235 -4.33 83.65 -35.55
C THR A 235 -3.37 84.69 -34.99
N ALA A 236 -2.34 85.03 -35.77
CA ALA A 236 -1.52 86.22 -35.56
C ALA A 236 -2.44 87.44 -35.73
N ARG A 237 -3.02 87.92 -34.64
CA ARG A 237 -3.77 89.17 -34.60
C ARG A 237 -2.99 90.15 -33.73
N GLN A 238 -2.25 91.00 -34.43
CA GLN A 238 -1.68 92.29 -34.05
C GLN A 238 -0.89 92.36 -32.71
N GLY A 239 0.43 92.53 -32.85
CA GLY A 239 1.19 93.38 -31.91
C GLY A 239 2.05 92.69 -30.84
N GLY A 240 2.15 91.37 -30.82
CA GLY A 240 3.11 90.65 -29.97
C GLY A 240 3.71 89.46 -30.70
N SER A 241 5.01 89.22 -30.53
CA SER A 241 5.75 88.10 -31.14
C SER A 241 4.95 86.80 -31.07
N ALA A 242 4.73 86.16 -32.23
CA ALA A 242 4.12 84.85 -32.32
C ALA A 242 4.89 83.87 -31.41
N PRO A 243 4.22 83.06 -30.56
CA PRO A 243 4.93 82.09 -29.74
C PRO A 243 5.57 81.04 -30.66
N THR A 244 6.89 80.98 -30.64
CA THR A 244 7.66 79.95 -31.32
C THR A 244 7.33 78.61 -30.67
N LEU A 245 6.58 77.76 -31.37
CA LEU A 245 6.39 76.37 -30.99
C LEU A 245 7.76 75.69 -30.96
N ARG A 246 8.22 75.33 -29.76
CA ARG A 246 9.46 74.59 -29.58
C ARG A 246 9.13 73.09 -29.55
N ALA A 247 9.76 72.33 -30.43
CA ALA A 247 9.66 70.87 -30.44
C ALA A 247 11.02 70.25 -30.14
N PHE A 248 11.03 69.10 -29.47
CA PHE A 248 12.24 68.34 -29.18
C PHE A 248 11.95 66.84 -29.20
N THR A 249 12.94 66.06 -29.57
CA THR A 249 12.85 64.59 -29.54
C THR A 249 13.14 64.10 -28.13
N ALA A 250 12.27 63.25 -27.60
CA ALA A 250 12.40 62.69 -26.27
C ALA A 250 12.09 61.19 -26.23
N VAL A 251 12.69 60.49 -25.27
CA VAL A 251 12.24 59.16 -24.87
C VAL A 251 11.09 59.32 -23.90
N VAL A 252 9.95 58.74 -24.23
CA VAL A 252 8.71 58.83 -23.48
C VAL A 252 8.30 57.45 -22.97
N THR A 253 8.39 57.28 -21.66
CA THR A 253 7.91 56.09 -20.93
C THR A 253 6.55 56.36 -20.31
N ALA A 254 5.94 55.35 -19.68
CA ALA A 254 4.72 55.53 -18.92
C ALA A 254 4.83 54.91 -17.52
N TYR A 255 4.20 55.58 -16.56
CA TYR A 255 3.99 55.10 -15.20
C TYR A 255 2.50 55.08 -14.87
N VAL A 256 2.12 54.41 -13.78
CA VAL A 256 0.72 54.31 -13.37
C VAL A 256 0.38 55.44 -12.39
N ALA A 257 -0.79 56.05 -12.58
CA ALA A 257 -1.36 57.08 -11.73
C ALA A 257 -1.46 56.63 -10.27
N GLY A 258 -1.22 57.57 -9.36
CA GLY A 258 -1.21 57.31 -7.92
C GLY A 258 -0.15 58.13 -7.19
N GLY A 259 -0.41 58.46 -5.92
CA GLY A 259 0.47 59.30 -5.11
C GLY A 259 0.41 60.79 -5.46
N ARG A 260 1.43 61.54 -5.02
CA ARG A 260 1.57 62.98 -5.29
C ARG A 260 2.82 63.21 -6.12
N THR A 261 2.73 64.14 -7.05
CA THR A 261 3.85 64.58 -7.88
C THR A 261 4.81 65.45 -7.08
N SER A 262 5.98 65.73 -7.64
CA SER A 262 6.96 66.65 -7.03
C SER A 262 6.41 68.07 -6.76
N THR A 263 5.45 68.55 -7.56
CA THR A 263 4.76 69.84 -7.33
C THR A 263 3.57 69.74 -6.38
N GLY A 264 3.25 68.53 -5.88
CA GLY A 264 2.23 68.28 -4.87
C GLY A 264 0.82 68.00 -5.42
N VAL A 265 0.61 68.06 -6.74
CA VAL A 265 -0.66 67.67 -7.39
C VAL A 265 -0.79 66.15 -7.44
N VAL A 266 -2.01 65.66 -7.64
CA VAL A 266 -2.26 64.21 -7.78
C VAL A 266 -1.68 63.74 -9.11
N ALA A 267 -0.90 62.66 -9.09
CA ALA A 267 -0.43 62.03 -10.31
C ALA A 267 -1.63 61.33 -11.01
N GLN A 268 -2.05 61.91 -12.13
CA GLN A 268 -3.17 61.45 -12.92
C GLN A 268 -2.90 61.74 -14.41
N PRO A 269 -3.63 61.11 -15.34
CA PRO A 269 -3.53 61.43 -16.76
C PRO A 269 -3.64 62.93 -17.02
N GLY A 270 -2.73 63.46 -17.83
CA GLY A 270 -2.53 64.89 -18.03
C GLY A 270 -1.40 65.51 -17.20
N VAL A 271 -0.81 64.77 -16.25
CA VAL A 271 0.49 65.09 -15.66
C VAL A 271 1.59 64.36 -16.42
N VAL A 272 2.77 64.98 -16.52
CA VAL A 272 3.97 64.34 -17.06
C VAL A 272 5.18 64.65 -16.18
N ALA A 273 5.99 63.63 -15.95
CA ALA A 273 7.28 63.78 -15.29
C ALA A 273 8.33 64.25 -16.31
N VAL A 274 9.11 65.25 -15.93
CA VAL A 274 10.16 65.86 -16.76
C VAL A 274 11.43 66.09 -15.95
N ASP A 275 12.52 66.43 -16.63
CA ASP A 275 13.67 67.08 -16.01
C ASP A 275 13.38 68.59 -15.83
N PRO A 276 13.22 69.10 -14.60
CA PRO A 276 12.85 70.49 -14.36
C PRO A 276 13.93 71.49 -14.76
N SER A 277 15.19 71.05 -14.87
CA SER A 277 16.30 71.90 -15.34
C SER A 277 16.25 72.15 -16.85
N VAL A 278 15.54 71.29 -17.60
CA VAL A 278 15.36 71.39 -19.05
C VAL A 278 13.96 71.89 -19.40
N ILE A 279 12.93 71.38 -18.70
CA ILE A 279 11.53 71.72 -18.90
C ILE A 279 10.98 72.18 -17.55
N PRO A 280 10.87 73.50 -17.31
CA PRO A 280 10.35 74.01 -16.06
C PRO A 280 8.95 73.48 -15.74
N TYR A 281 8.67 73.27 -14.46
CA TYR A 281 7.32 72.93 -14.01
C TYR A 281 6.29 73.96 -14.48
N GLY A 282 5.07 73.51 -14.72
CA GLY A 282 3.99 74.31 -15.29
C GLY A 282 4.00 74.40 -16.82
N THR A 283 5.08 73.95 -17.48
CA THR A 283 5.13 73.91 -18.95
C THR A 283 4.04 73.01 -19.50
N LYS A 284 3.29 73.51 -20.49
CA LYS A 284 2.25 72.74 -21.19
C LYS A 284 2.88 72.06 -22.39
N LEU A 285 2.75 70.74 -22.43
CA LEU A 285 3.30 69.88 -23.46
C LEU A 285 2.18 69.19 -24.23
N TYR A 286 2.46 68.87 -25.48
CA TYR A 286 1.70 67.89 -26.25
C TYR A 286 2.61 66.72 -26.59
N VAL A 287 2.22 65.52 -26.12
CA VAL A 287 2.95 64.27 -26.33
C VAL A 287 2.13 63.39 -27.29
N PRO A 288 2.62 63.11 -28.50
CA PRO A 288 1.89 62.31 -29.49
C PRO A 288 1.44 60.95 -28.92
N GLY A 289 0.15 60.64 -29.03
CA GLY A 289 -0.44 59.41 -28.51
C GLY A 289 -0.88 59.47 -27.04
N TYR A 290 -0.39 60.44 -26.25
CA TYR A 290 -0.80 60.66 -24.86
C TYR A 290 -1.76 61.85 -24.72
N GLY A 291 -1.48 62.96 -25.42
CA GLY A 291 -2.30 64.16 -25.41
C GLY A 291 -1.62 65.36 -24.74
N LEU A 292 -2.44 66.31 -24.27
CA LEU A 292 -1.96 67.48 -23.54
C LEU A 292 -1.55 67.09 -22.12
N ALA A 293 -0.42 67.63 -21.67
CA ALA A 293 0.10 67.37 -20.35
C ALA A 293 0.71 68.63 -19.73
N VAL A 294 0.75 68.67 -18.39
CA VAL A 294 1.48 69.68 -17.63
C VAL A 294 2.70 69.04 -16.97
N ALA A 295 3.86 69.67 -17.14
CA ALA A 295 5.07 69.33 -16.42
C ALA A 295 4.85 69.61 -14.94
N ALA A 296 4.58 68.58 -14.16
CA ALA A 296 4.23 68.74 -12.75
C ALA A 296 4.91 67.71 -11.85
N ASP A 297 5.74 66.85 -12.43
CA ASP A 297 6.40 65.77 -11.71
C ASP A 297 7.85 65.59 -12.18
N THR A 298 8.64 64.87 -11.41
CA THR A 298 10.00 64.45 -11.78
C THR A 298 10.34 63.12 -11.14
N GLY A 299 11.37 62.46 -11.65
CA GLY A 299 11.86 61.20 -11.09
C GLY A 299 13.36 61.05 -11.34
N GLY A 300 14.05 60.28 -10.50
CA GLY A 300 15.51 60.14 -10.58
C GLY A 300 16.03 59.62 -11.93
N SER A 301 15.19 58.96 -12.72
CA SER A 301 15.52 58.47 -14.07
C SER A 301 15.02 59.38 -15.20
N ILE A 302 14.33 60.48 -14.89
CA ILE A 302 13.75 61.42 -15.86
C ILE A 302 14.68 62.63 -15.95
N VAL A 303 15.78 62.45 -16.69
CA VAL A 303 16.88 63.41 -16.84
C VAL A 303 17.07 63.74 -18.33
N GLY A 304 17.30 65.01 -18.64
CA GLY A 304 17.47 65.52 -20.01
C GLY A 304 16.18 65.43 -20.84
N ASN A 305 16.30 64.95 -22.08
CA ASN A 305 15.19 64.77 -23.02
C ASN A 305 14.44 63.45 -22.78
N ARG A 306 14.04 63.18 -21.53
CA ARG A 306 13.23 62.02 -21.16
C ARG A 306 11.98 62.48 -20.43
N LEU A 307 10.84 61.86 -20.75
CA LEU A 307 9.54 62.14 -20.16
C LEU A 307 8.90 60.84 -19.67
N ASP A 308 8.10 60.94 -18.62
CA ASP A 308 7.26 59.84 -18.15
C ASP A 308 5.80 60.27 -18.11
N VAL A 309 4.93 59.63 -18.89
CA VAL A 309 3.52 60.00 -18.97
C VAL A 309 2.67 59.18 -17.99
N CYS A 310 1.75 59.84 -17.30
CA CYS A 310 0.92 59.22 -16.27
C CYS A 310 -0.29 58.47 -16.87
N MET A 311 -0.34 57.16 -16.72
CA MET A 311 -1.40 56.29 -17.25
C MET A 311 -2.36 55.82 -16.16
N PRO A 312 -3.64 55.55 -16.47
CA PRO A 312 -4.62 55.18 -15.43
C PRO A 312 -4.47 53.75 -14.90
N SER A 313 -3.80 52.84 -15.63
CA SER A 313 -3.62 51.44 -15.21
C SER A 313 -2.27 50.84 -15.64
N THR A 314 -1.87 49.75 -14.98
CA THR A 314 -0.68 48.98 -15.36
C THR A 314 -0.79 48.44 -16.79
N SER A 315 -1.98 48.02 -17.23
CA SER A 315 -2.19 47.58 -18.61
C SER A 315 -1.95 48.70 -19.62
N ASP A 316 -2.37 49.93 -19.33
CA ASP A 316 -2.16 51.06 -20.23
C ASP A 316 -0.69 51.49 -20.29
N ALA A 317 0.01 51.46 -19.15
CA ALA A 317 1.45 51.71 -19.11
C ALA A 317 2.25 50.66 -19.90
N LEU A 318 1.91 49.37 -19.77
CA LEU A 318 2.52 48.28 -20.53
C LEU A 318 2.22 48.38 -22.03
N ALA A 319 0.99 48.76 -22.39
CA ALA A 319 0.60 48.97 -23.79
C ALA A 319 1.28 50.21 -24.41
N TRP A 320 1.57 51.24 -23.59
CA TRP A 320 2.35 52.38 -24.03
C TRP A 320 3.79 51.99 -24.36
N GLY A 321 4.46 51.28 -23.45
CA GLY A 321 5.86 50.85 -23.61
C GLY A 321 6.85 52.01 -23.59
N VAL A 322 7.98 51.88 -24.29
CA VAL A 322 8.98 52.95 -24.44
C VAL A 322 8.91 53.47 -25.87
N ARG A 323 8.75 54.78 -26.05
CA ARG A 323 8.63 55.40 -27.37
C ARG A 323 9.60 56.56 -27.51
N THR A 324 10.21 56.71 -28.69
CA THR A 324 10.93 57.95 -29.03
C THR A 324 10.00 58.82 -29.85
N LEU A 325 9.63 59.99 -29.30
CA LEU A 325 8.62 60.87 -29.86
C LEU A 325 9.14 62.30 -29.99
N THR A 326 8.63 63.02 -30.99
CA THR A 326 8.75 64.48 -31.06
C THR A 326 7.67 65.10 -30.18
N VAL A 327 8.08 65.75 -29.08
CA VAL A 327 7.21 66.41 -28.11
C VAL A 327 7.17 67.90 -28.39
N TYR A 328 6.01 68.52 -28.19
CA TYR A 328 5.77 69.93 -28.50
C TYR A 328 5.52 70.73 -27.22
N ILE A 329 6.22 71.83 -27.04
CA ILE A 329 5.92 72.84 -26.02
C ILE A 329 4.84 73.75 -26.57
N VAL A 330 3.68 73.73 -25.93
CA VAL A 330 2.46 74.44 -26.37
C VAL A 330 2.06 75.59 -25.43
N GLY A 331 2.78 75.77 -24.33
CA GLY A 331 2.63 76.93 -23.45
C GLY A 331 3.73 76.97 -22.38
N ALA A 332 4.21 78.18 -22.05
CA ALA A 332 5.22 78.39 -21.02
C ALA A 332 4.64 78.17 -19.61
N ALA A 333 5.53 77.87 -18.66
CA ALA A 333 5.21 77.90 -17.24
C ALA A 333 4.70 79.30 -16.86
N SER A 334 3.53 79.38 -16.21
CA SER A 334 3.08 80.62 -15.58
C SER A 334 3.89 80.83 -14.32
N ALA A 335 4.53 82.00 -14.20
CA ALA A 335 5.24 82.43 -12.99
C ALA A 335 4.29 82.57 -11.80
#